data_AF-A0A8D3BSX7-F1
#
_entry.id   AF-A0A8D3BSX7-F1
#
_cell.length_a   1.000
_cell.length_b   1.000
_cell.length_c   1.000
_cell.angle_alpha   90.00
_cell.angle_beta   90.00
_cell.angle_gamma   90.00
#
_symmetry.space_group_name_H-M   'P 1'
#
loop_
_entity.id
_entity.type
_entity.pdbx_description
1 polymer ?
#
loop_
_entity_poly.entity_id
_entity_poly.type
_entity_poly.pdbx_seq_one_letter_code
_entity_poly.pdbx_strand_id
1 'polypeptide(L)'
;QNAHYVYFENSSSNPYLIRRIEELNKTANGNVEAKVVCLFRRRDISGNLNTLADSNAREFEEESKQPVLAEQQKHQLKHRELFLSRQFESLPATHIRGKCNVTLLNETDVLAGYLEKEDCFFYSLVFDPVQKTLLADQGEIRVGSKYQAEIPDKLAEGESDNRIQEKLETKVWDPNNQLKDPQIDQFLVVARAVGTFARALDCSSSIRQPSLHMSAAAASRDITLFHAMDTLQKNSYDLAKAMSTLVPQGGPVLCRDEMEEWSASEAMLFEEALEKYGKDFNDIRQDFLPWKSLASVVQFYYMWKTTDRYIQQKRLKAAEADSKLKQVYIPTYTKPNPNQIMSVYLRTQTALSHPAAQSPQWYAWGPPNMQCRLCASCWIYWKKYGGLKTPTQNKPRPFSGMSPFTRNEGRAKLLAKNRQTFILQTTKLTRIARRVCEDILQPRRAARRPYASINANAVKAECIIRLPKATKTPLKSKLVPRPSLATIVKDLGKSWSRDHHSSRHLSSCVIVLLNRIVVVVVSAAISAPLKLKASRGPPTPINRNQASQPRVGQSLLGKRGFDSVSIVFS
;
A
#
# COMPACT_ATOMS: atom_id res chain seq x y z
N GLN A 1 12.93 14.44 -4.76
CA GLN A 1 12.67 15.11 -3.47
C GLN A 1 13.32 14.26 -2.40
N ASN A 2 14.36 14.76 -1.71
CA ASN A 2 15.04 13.99 -0.67
C ASN A 2 14.12 13.90 0.56
N ALA A 3 13.42 12.78 0.71
CA ALA A 3 12.63 12.52 1.90
C ALA A 3 13.56 12.48 3.13
N HIS A 4 13.21 13.20 4.19
CA HIS A 4 14.04 13.26 5.39
C HIS A 4 13.58 12.20 6.39
N TYR A 5 14.49 11.29 6.75
CA TYR A 5 14.28 10.32 7.83
C TYR A 5 14.88 10.84 9.13
N VAL A 6 14.17 10.62 10.23
CA VAL A 6 14.52 11.18 11.54
C VAL A 6 14.27 10.21 12.67
N TYR A 7 15.05 10.38 13.74
CA TYR A 7 14.87 9.71 15.02
C TYR A 7 13.87 10.48 15.88
N PHE A 8 12.78 9.82 16.27
CA PHE A 8 11.77 10.30 17.20
C PHE A 8 11.95 9.68 18.59
N GLU A 9 11.85 10.48 19.63
CA GLU A 9 11.79 10.00 21.00
C GLU A 9 10.37 10.04 21.55
N ASN A 10 9.80 8.86 21.80
CA ASN A 10 8.50 8.72 22.47
C ASN A 10 8.64 8.58 24.00
N SER A 11 9.71 7.90 24.45
CA SER A 11 10.08 7.82 25.87
C SER A 11 11.60 7.72 26.04
N SER A 12 12.11 8.24 27.15
CA SER A 12 13.55 8.19 27.49
C SER A 12 14.06 6.76 27.63
N SER A 13 13.20 5.86 28.10
CA SER A 13 13.49 4.44 28.36
C SER A 13 13.28 3.51 27.17
N ASN A 14 12.91 4.02 26.00
CA ASN A 14 12.82 3.23 24.77
C ASN A 14 13.84 3.73 23.72
N PRO A 15 14.27 2.85 22.78
CA PRO A 15 15.01 3.28 21.60
C PRO A 15 14.23 4.32 20.77
N TYR A 16 14.95 5.13 20.00
CA TYR A 16 14.34 6.07 19.07
C TYR A 16 13.50 5.34 18.03
N LEU A 17 12.34 5.89 17.70
CA LEU A 17 11.51 5.44 16.58
C LEU A 17 12.02 6.09 15.31
N ILE A 18 11.97 5.39 14.19
CA ILE A 18 12.43 5.93 12.90
C ILE A 18 11.20 6.27 12.09
N ARG A 19 11.15 7.49 11.58
CA ARG A 19 10.00 8.00 10.82
C ARG A 19 10.49 8.77 9.60
N ARG A 20 9.69 8.74 8.53
CA ARG A 20 9.90 9.56 7.33
C ARG A 20 8.99 10.79 7.41
N ILE A 21 9.55 11.99 7.29
CA ILE A 21 8.77 13.23 7.29
C ILE A 21 8.11 13.41 5.92
N GLU A 22 6.79 13.55 5.93
CA GLU A 22 5.99 13.84 4.73
C GLU A 22 5.66 15.32 4.65
N GLU A 23 5.26 15.92 5.78
CA GLU A 23 4.87 17.32 5.85
C GLU A 23 5.18 17.90 7.24
N LEU A 24 5.56 19.18 7.28
CA LEU A 24 5.73 19.96 8.50
C LEU A 24 4.67 21.05 8.56
N ASN A 25 3.87 21.04 9.62
CA ASN A 25 2.73 21.95 9.79
C ASN A 25 2.98 22.88 10.97
N LYS A 26 2.80 24.19 10.78
CA LYS A 26 2.79 25.18 11.87
C LYS A 26 1.34 25.39 12.30
N THR A 27 1.06 25.18 13.57
CA THR A 27 -0.24 25.54 14.16
C THR A 27 -0.33 27.05 14.37
N ALA A 28 -1.55 27.58 14.49
CA ALA A 28 -1.79 29.02 14.74
C ALA A 28 -1.05 29.54 16.00
N ASN A 29 -0.83 28.65 16.98
CA ASN A 29 -0.13 28.95 18.22
C ASN A 29 1.41 28.97 18.06
N GLY A 30 1.93 28.76 16.85
CA GLY A 30 3.35 28.74 16.54
C GLY A 30 4.04 27.39 16.75
N ASN A 31 3.36 26.38 17.29
CA ASN A 31 3.91 25.04 17.47
C ASN A 31 4.04 24.32 16.14
N VAL A 32 5.13 23.57 15.96
CA VAL A 32 5.39 22.78 14.76
C VAL A 32 5.08 21.31 15.00
N GLU A 33 4.24 20.74 14.14
CA GLU A 33 3.94 19.31 14.08
C GLU A 33 4.51 18.69 12.79
N ALA A 34 4.97 17.45 12.88
CA ALA A 34 5.44 16.68 11.75
C ALA A 34 4.45 15.56 11.47
N LYS A 35 3.92 15.55 10.25
CA LYS A 35 3.18 14.40 9.69
C LYS A 35 4.21 13.43 9.15
N VAL A 36 4.24 12.23 9.73
CA VAL A 36 5.31 11.28 9.49
C VAL A 36 4.79 9.88 9.18
N VAL A 37 5.50 9.18 8.31
CA VAL A 37 5.29 7.77 8.00
C VAL A 37 6.12 6.90 8.94
N CYS A 38 5.52 5.82 9.40
CA CYS A 38 6.08 4.92 10.40
C CYS A 38 7.04 3.90 9.75
N LEU A 39 8.25 3.76 10.31
CA LEU A 39 9.13 2.63 10.03
C LEU A 39 9.24 1.74 11.27
N PHE A 40 9.02 0.45 11.09
CA PHE A 40 8.98 -0.54 12.17
C PHE A 40 10.27 -1.34 12.20
N ARG A 41 10.73 -1.72 13.40
CA ARG A 41 11.85 -2.66 13.56
C ARG A 41 11.31 -4.09 13.68
N ARG A 42 12.22 -5.06 13.56
CA ARG A 42 11.95 -6.49 13.82
C ARG A 42 11.27 -6.79 15.16
N ARG A 43 11.50 -5.98 16.19
CA ARG A 43 10.84 -6.15 17.51
C ARG A 43 9.39 -5.67 17.55
N ASP A 44 9.02 -4.80 16.62
CA ASP A 44 7.70 -4.18 16.59
C ASP A 44 6.71 -5.02 15.77
N ILE A 45 7.22 -5.98 14.99
CA ILE A 45 6.45 -6.95 14.21
C ILE A 45 6.40 -8.33 14.91
N SER A 46 5.41 -9.15 14.55
CA SER A 46 5.21 -10.46 15.20
C SER A 46 6.29 -11.48 14.82
N GLY A 47 6.48 -12.51 15.66
CA GLY A 47 7.48 -13.56 15.43
C GLY A 47 7.34 -14.28 14.08
N ASN A 48 6.10 -14.54 13.64
CA ASN A 48 5.83 -15.17 12.34
C ASN A 48 6.23 -14.29 11.15
N LEU A 49 6.17 -12.96 11.32
CA LEU A 49 6.61 -12.02 10.29
C LEU A 49 8.14 -11.91 10.26
N ASN A 50 8.80 -12.05 11.41
CA ASN A 50 10.26 -12.12 11.45
C ASN A 50 10.80 -13.34 10.69
N THR A 51 10.13 -14.50 10.74
CA THR A 51 10.54 -15.66 9.95
C THR A 51 10.37 -15.44 8.45
N LEU A 52 9.35 -14.69 8.04
CA LEU A 52 9.15 -14.32 6.64
C LEU A 52 10.21 -13.33 6.16
N ALA A 53 10.52 -12.31 6.96
CA ALA A 53 11.62 -11.38 6.68
C ALA A 53 12.98 -12.11 6.59
N ASP A 54 13.22 -13.11 7.45
CA ASP A 54 14.42 -13.94 7.38
C ASP A 54 14.48 -14.80 6.11
N SER A 55 13.33 -15.28 5.60
CA SER A 55 13.28 -16.01 4.32
C SER A 55 13.64 -15.08 3.16
N ASN A 56 13.01 -13.90 3.09
CA ASN A 56 13.23 -12.94 2.04
C ASN A 56 14.68 -12.40 2.03
N ALA A 57 15.28 -12.20 3.22
CA ALA A 57 16.68 -11.81 3.33
C ALA A 57 17.64 -12.89 2.79
N ARG A 58 17.31 -14.18 2.95
CA ARG A 58 18.10 -15.29 2.40
C ARG A 58 17.97 -15.37 0.89
N GLU A 59 16.76 -15.27 0.37
CA GLU A 59 16.49 -15.21 -1.07
C GLU A 59 17.31 -14.07 -1.73
N PHE A 60 17.32 -12.88 -1.11
CA PHE A 60 18.13 -11.76 -1.58
C PHE A 60 19.65 -12.03 -1.51
N GLU A 61 20.16 -12.64 -0.42
CA GLU A 61 21.58 -13.01 -0.29
C GLU A 61 22.00 -13.99 -1.40
N GLU A 62 21.12 -14.95 -1.77
CA GLU A 62 21.35 -15.95 -2.80
C GLU A 62 21.29 -15.36 -4.22
N GLU A 63 20.25 -14.59 -4.55
CA GLU A 63 20.07 -13.99 -5.88
C GLU A 63 21.13 -12.94 -6.20
N SER A 64 21.49 -12.11 -5.22
CA SER A 64 22.40 -10.97 -5.40
C SER A 64 23.89 -11.33 -5.25
N LYS A 65 24.22 -12.60 -5.01
CA LYS A 65 25.60 -13.10 -4.82
C LYS A 65 26.41 -12.29 -3.79
N GLN A 66 25.80 -12.01 -2.64
CA GLN A 66 26.43 -11.19 -1.59
C GLN A 66 27.70 -11.86 -1.01
N PRO A 67 28.71 -11.07 -0.57
CA PRO A 67 29.90 -11.61 0.09
C PRO A 67 29.53 -12.29 1.42
N VAL A 68 30.30 -13.32 1.80
CA VAL A 68 30.08 -14.03 3.07
C VAL A 68 30.40 -13.10 4.24
N LEU A 69 29.36 -12.73 5.01
CA LEU A 69 29.47 -11.88 6.19
C LEU A 69 29.63 -12.71 7.47
N ALA A 70 30.43 -12.19 8.42
CA ALA A 70 30.56 -12.79 9.73
C ALA A 70 29.24 -12.76 10.51
N GLU A 71 29.01 -13.72 11.42
CA GLU A 71 27.77 -13.80 12.21
C GLU A 71 27.49 -12.51 13.01
N GLN A 72 28.55 -11.85 13.49
CA GLN A 72 28.44 -10.55 14.17
C GLN A 72 27.96 -9.44 13.23
N GLN A 73 28.39 -9.44 11.96
CA GLN A 73 27.96 -8.47 10.95
C GLN A 73 26.50 -8.73 10.54
N LYS A 74 26.11 -10.00 10.35
CA LYS A 74 24.72 -10.39 10.10
C LYS A 74 23.79 -9.95 11.24
N HIS A 75 24.21 -10.13 12.49
CA HIS A 75 23.47 -9.64 13.66
C HIS A 75 23.31 -8.11 13.65
N GLN A 76 24.35 -7.37 13.27
CA GLN A 76 24.28 -5.90 13.18
C GLN A 76 23.39 -5.41 12.04
N LEU A 77 23.38 -6.11 10.90
CA LEU A 77 22.51 -5.78 9.76
C LEU A 77 21.02 -5.93 10.13
N LYS A 78 20.66 -6.93 10.94
CA LYS A 78 19.29 -7.09 11.44
C LYS A 78 18.80 -5.89 12.26
N HIS A 79 19.68 -5.10 12.88
CA HIS A 79 19.28 -3.86 13.58
C HIS A 79 19.11 -2.66 12.64
N ARG A 80 19.65 -2.76 11.42
CA ARG A 80 19.59 -1.71 10.38
C ARG A 80 18.44 -1.93 9.38
N GLU A 81 17.86 -3.12 9.37
CA GLU A 81 16.67 -3.43 8.61
C GLU A 81 15.42 -2.83 9.28
N LEU A 82 14.62 -2.12 8.47
CA LEU A 82 13.35 -1.54 8.84
C LEU A 82 12.25 -2.01 7.89
N PHE A 83 11.01 -1.91 8.35
CA PHE A 83 9.82 -2.19 7.55
C PHE A 83 9.04 -0.90 7.34
N LEU A 84 8.88 -0.49 6.08
CA LEU A 84 8.12 0.71 5.74
C LEU A 84 6.63 0.44 5.96
N SER A 85 5.92 1.33 6.64
CA SER A 85 4.46 1.25 6.74
C SER A 85 3.77 2.33 5.91
N ARG A 86 2.50 2.11 5.57
CA ARG A 86 1.62 3.13 4.98
C ARG A 86 0.80 3.90 6.03
N GLN A 87 1.07 3.66 7.31
CA GLN A 87 0.45 4.40 8.40
C GLN A 87 1.12 5.76 8.60
N PHE A 88 0.29 6.79 8.82
CA PHE A 88 0.72 8.15 9.14
C PHE A 88 0.40 8.48 10.59
N GLU A 89 1.28 9.24 11.22
CA GLU A 89 1.08 9.83 12.56
C GLU A 89 1.44 11.32 12.51
N SER A 90 0.75 12.16 13.30
CA SER A 90 1.16 13.55 13.54
C SER A 90 1.78 13.62 14.93
N LEU A 91 3.03 14.06 15.02
CA LEU A 91 3.75 14.21 16.27
C LEU A 91 4.42 15.59 16.35
N PRO A 92 4.54 16.18 17.56
CA PRO A 92 5.28 17.43 17.72
C PRO A 92 6.73 17.30 17.22
N ALA A 93 7.22 18.32 16.50
CA ALA A 93 8.59 18.33 15.99
C ALA A 93 9.64 18.28 17.12
N THR A 94 9.28 18.68 18.34
CA THR A 94 10.13 18.62 19.54
C THR A 94 10.57 17.20 19.92
N HIS A 95 9.91 16.16 19.40
CA HIS A 95 10.30 14.76 19.60
C HIS A 95 11.45 14.32 18.69
N ILE A 96 11.83 15.10 17.68
CA ILE A 96 12.92 14.76 16.78
C ILE A 96 14.26 14.97 17.51
N ARG A 97 15.12 13.95 17.49
CA ARG A 97 16.44 13.93 18.16
C ARG A 97 17.62 13.94 17.20
N GLY A 98 17.39 13.62 15.93
CA GLY A 98 18.44 13.59 14.91
C GLY A 98 17.93 13.14 13.56
N LYS A 99 18.75 13.32 12.53
CA LYS A 99 18.50 12.80 11.17
C LYS A 99 19.16 11.43 11.03
N CYS A 100 18.55 10.57 10.23
CA CYS A 100 19.12 9.30 9.80
C CYS A 100 18.94 9.13 8.29
N ASN A 101 19.63 8.16 7.72
CA ASN A 101 19.52 7.81 6.31
C ASN A 101 18.85 6.44 6.19
N VAL A 102 17.77 6.37 5.42
CA VAL A 102 17.07 5.12 5.11
C VAL A 102 16.91 5.01 3.61
N THR A 103 17.39 3.93 3.02
CA THR A 103 17.29 3.68 1.58
C THR A 103 16.47 2.43 1.31
N LEU A 104 15.79 2.37 0.17
CA LEU A 104 15.27 1.11 -0.35
C LEU A 104 16.48 0.21 -0.71
N LEU A 105 16.44 -1.06 -0.31
CA LEU A 105 17.46 -2.03 -0.69
C LEU A 105 17.25 -2.41 -2.16
N ASN A 106 18.23 -2.08 -3.01
CA ASN A 106 18.24 -2.48 -4.42
C ASN A 106 19.02 -3.79 -4.59
N GLU A 107 18.74 -4.51 -5.67
CA GLU A 107 19.42 -5.77 -6.05
C GLU A 107 20.94 -5.62 -6.18
N THR A 108 21.43 -4.42 -6.53
CA THR A 108 22.86 -4.14 -6.69
C THR A 108 23.55 -3.68 -5.40
N ASP A 109 22.82 -3.47 -4.30
CA ASP A 109 23.37 -2.89 -3.08
C ASP A 109 24.20 -3.91 -2.29
N VAL A 110 25.39 -3.51 -1.84
CA VAL A 110 26.25 -4.36 -1.00
C VAL A 110 25.91 -4.12 0.48
N LEU A 111 25.44 -5.17 1.17
CA LEU A 111 24.98 -5.07 2.56
C LEU A 111 26.06 -4.57 3.53
N ALA A 112 27.33 -4.90 3.27
CA ALA A 112 28.46 -4.43 4.07
C ALA A 112 28.58 -2.89 4.11
N GLY A 113 28.24 -2.20 3.02
CA GLY A 113 28.32 -0.74 2.94
C GLY A 113 27.37 -0.03 3.90
N TYR A 114 26.28 -0.68 4.31
CA TYR A 114 25.41 -0.16 5.36
C TYR A 114 26.09 -0.18 6.73
N LEU A 115 27.02 -1.10 7.00
CA LEU A 115 27.71 -1.16 8.30
C LEU A 115 28.77 -0.09 8.46
N GLU A 116 29.39 0.35 7.36
CA GLU A 116 30.47 1.35 7.35
C GLU A 116 29.99 2.74 7.74
N LYS A 117 28.76 3.10 7.34
CA LYS A 117 28.18 4.41 7.64
C LYS A 117 27.35 4.36 8.92
N GLU A 118 27.52 5.34 9.79
CA GLU A 118 26.62 5.52 10.95
C GLU A 118 25.25 6.03 10.51
N ASP A 119 24.22 5.75 11.30
CA ASP A 119 22.84 6.20 11.09
C ASP A 119 22.21 5.80 9.73
N CYS A 120 22.75 4.76 9.10
CA CYS A 120 22.25 4.20 7.86
C CYS A 120 21.45 2.92 8.09
N PHE A 121 20.24 2.90 7.52
CA PHE A 121 19.26 1.82 7.56
C PHE A 121 18.79 1.50 6.15
N PHE A 122 18.14 0.34 5.99
CA PHE A 122 17.50 -0.03 4.74
C PHE A 122 16.15 -0.70 5.00
N TYR A 123 15.30 -0.73 3.98
CA TYR A 123 14.07 -1.53 3.96
C TYR A 123 13.92 -2.20 2.60
N SER A 124 13.35 -3.40 2.59
CA SER A 124 12.96 -4.15 1.37
C SER A 124 11.47 -4.54 1.39
N LEU A 125 10.87 -4.54 2.58
CA LEU A 125 9.52 -5.03 2.83
C LEU A 125 8.62 -3.91 3.37
N VAL A 126 7.37 -3.93 2.94
CA VAL A 126 6.29 -3.07 3.43
C VAL A 126 5.47 -3.81 4.46
N PHE A 127 5.33 -3.23 5.65
CA PHE A 127 4.52 -3.76 6.75
C PHE A 127 3.17 -3.04 6.84
N ASP A 128 2.09 -3.82 6.73
CA ASP A 128 0.75 -3.37 7.05
C ASP A 128 0.44 -3.65 8.54
N PRO A 129 0.39 -2.62 9.42
CA PRO A 129 0.13 -2.80 10.84
C PRO A 129 -1.33 -3.19 11.14
N VAL A 130 -2.25 -2.92 10.22
CA VAL A 130 -3.67 -3.25 10.36
C VAL A 130 -3.90 -4.72 10.00
N GLN A 131 -3.35 -5.16 8.87
CA GLN A 131 -3.48 -6.55 8.41
C GLN A 131 -2.44 -7.49 9.01
N LYS A 132 -1.37 -6.95 9.59
CA LYS A 132 -0.20 -7.69 10.09
C LYS A 132 0.43 -8.56 9.01
N THR A 133 0.66 -7.98 7.84
CA THR A 133 1.28 -8.64 6.69
C THR A 133 2.58 -7.94 6.30
N LEU A 134 3.52 -8.71 5.76
CA LEU A 134 4.72 -8.20 5.09
C LEU A 134 4.61 -8.52 3.61
N LEU A 135 4.85 -7.52 2.77
CA LEU A 135 4.86 -7.65 1.32
C LEU A 135 6.18 -7.11 0.78
N ALA A 136 6.74 -7.76 -0.24
CA ALA A 136 7.79 -7.16 -1.04
C ALA A 136 7.24 -5.89 -1.70
N ASP A 137 8.02 -4.81 -1.67
CA ASP A 137 7.68 -3.57 -2.41
C ASP A 137 7.91 -3.73 -3.93
N GLN A 138 8.34 -4.92 -4.36
CA GLN A 138 8.65 -5.24 -5.75
C GLN A 138 7.47 -5.95 -6.42
N GLY A 139 7.09 -5.47 -7.60
CA GLY A 139 6.16 -6.17 -8.48
C GLY A 139 6.86 -7.36 -9.14
N GLU A 140 6.23 -8.53 -9.11
CA GLU A 140 6.78 -9.78 -9.66
C GLU A 140 6.15 -10.08 -11.04
N ILE A 141 6.99 -10.48 -12.01
CA ILE A 141 6.51 -11.00 -13.30
C ILE A 141 5.97 -12.41 -13.12
N ARG A 142 4.76 -12.68 -13.65
CA ARG A 142 4.12 -13.99 -13.52
C ARG A 142 4.27 -14.80 -14.79
N VAL A 143 4.61 -16.08 -14.63
CA VAL A 143 4.79 -17.05 -15.72
C VAL A 143 3.73 -18.15 -15.56
N GLY A 144 2.99 -18.46 -16.61
CA GLY A 144 2.00 -19.55 -16.67
C GLY A 144 0.89 -19.27 -17.67
N SER A 145 0.23 -20.32 -18.17
CA SER A 145 -0.80 -20.24 -19.22
C SER A 145 -1.98 -19.29 -18.96
N LYS A 146 -2.17 -18.87 -17.69
CA LYS A 146 -3.15 -17.84 -17.30
C LYS A 146 -2.67 -16.40 -17.54
N TYR A 147 -1.39 -16.22 -17.86
CA TYR A 147 -0.70 -14.95 -17.99
C TYR A 147 -0.11 -14.77 -19.40
N GLN A 148 0.46 -15.84 -19.98
CA GLN A 148 0.95 -15.76 -21.36
C GLN A 148 -0.20 -15.80 -22.36
N ALA A 149 -0.08 -14.99 -23.43
CA ALA A 149 -0.94 -15.09 -24.59
C ALA A 149 -0.59 -16.35 -25.40
N GLU A 150 -1.60 -16.94 -26.02
CA GLU A 150 -1.40 -17.92 -27.08
C GLU A 150 -0.83 -17.20 -28.31
N ILE A 151 0.31 -17.68 -28.80
CA ILE A 151 1.00 -17.07 -29.94
C ILE A 151 0.29 -17.53 -31.20
N PRO A 152 -0.29 -16.63 -32.02
CA PRO A 152 -0.88 -17.02 -33.28
C PRO A 152 0.16 -17.62 -34.21
N ASP A 153 -0.19 -18.73 -34.86
CA ASP A 153 0.69 -19.37 -35.83
C ASP A 153 1.01 -18.44 -37.01
N LYS A 154 2.23 -18.55 -37.52
CA LYS A 154 2.63 -17.83 -38.72
C LYS A 154 1.84 -18.36 -39.91
N LEU A 155 1.19 -17.46 -40.65
CA LEU A 155 0.51 -17.77 -41.90
C LEU A 155 1.48 -18.39 -42.91
N ALA A 156 1.02 -19.38 -43.67
CA ALA A 156 1.81 -19.99 -44.73
C ALA A 156 2.00 -19.03 -45.91
N GLU A 157 3.00 -19.29 -46.74
CA GLU A 157 3.25 -18.48 -47.94
C GLU A 157 2.06 -18.58 -48.90
N GLY A 158 1.43 -17.43 -49.20
CA GLY A 158 0.24 -17.34 -50.04
C GLY A 158 -1.09 -17.35 -49.27
N GLU A 159 -1.09 -17.62 -47.97
CA GLU A 159 -2.27 -17.42 -47.12
C GLU A 159 -2.43 -15.94 -46.77
N SER A 160 -3.60 -15.37 -47.07
CA SER A 160 -3.98 -14.04 -46.63
C SER A 160 -4.64 -14.10 -45.25
N ASP A 161 -4.41 -13.07 -44.45
CA ASP A 161 -5.20 -12.83 -43.26
C ASP A 161 -6.64 -12.43 -43.66
N ASN A 162 -7.65 -13.10 -43.11
CA ASN A 162 -9.07 -12.85 -43.43
C ASN A 162 -9.61 -11.51 -42.87
N ARG A 163 -8.75 -10.50 -42.68
CA ARG A 163 -9.09 -9.19 -42.11
C ARG A 163 -9.67 -8.29 -43.20
N ILE A 164 -10.85 -7.72 -42.93
CA ILE A 164 -11.51 -6.75 -43.81
C ILE A 164 -11.16 -5.34 -43.33
N GLN A 165 -10.28 -4.63 -44.05
CA GLN A 165 -9.75 -3.32 -43.63
C GLN A 165 -10.86 -2.26 -43.49
N GLU A 166 -11.85 -2.25 -44.38
CA GLU A 166 -12.97 -1.28 -44.34
C GLU A 166 -13.80 -1.34 -43.05
N LYS A 167 -13.79 -2.49 -42.35
CA LYS A 167 -14.46 -2.65 -41.05
C LYS A 167 -13.59 -2.24 -39.86
N LEU A 168 -12.28 -2.13 -40.07
CA LEU A 168 -11.30 -1.86 -39.03
C LEU A 168 -10.90 -0.38 -39.00
N GLU A 169 -10.87 0.27 -40.16
CA GLU A 169 -10.41 1.65 -40.29
C GLU A 169 -11.13 2.43 -41.39
N THR A 170 -11.18 3.75 -41.21
CA THR A 170 -11.67 4.71 -42.21
C THR A 170 -10.57 5.73 -42.44
N LYS A 171 -10.19 5.95 -43.70
CA LYS A 171 -9.15 6.94 -44.06
C LYS A 171 -9.66 8.37 -43.83
N VAL A 172 -8.98 9.12 -42.95
CA VAL A 172 -9.31 10.52 -42.60
C VAL A 172 -8.37 11.52 -43.30
N TRP A 173 -7.17 11.12 -43.66
CA TRP A 173 -6.21 11.94 -44.40
C TRP A 173 -5.29 11.07 -45.25
N ASP A 174 -4.86 11.59 -46.39
CA ASP A 174 -3.94 10.97 -47.32
C ASP A 174 -2.66 11.82 -47.39
N PRO A 175 -1.52 11.33 -46.90
CA PRO A 175 -0.24 12.03 -47.00
C PRO A 175 0.22 12.24 -48.45
N ASN A 176 -0.21 11.40 -49.39
CA ASN A 176 0.20 11.44 -50.78
C ASN A 176 -0.85 12.14 -51.65
N ASN A 177 -1.28 13.32 -51.23
CA ASN A 177 -2.26 14.12 -51.95
C ASN A 177 -1.62 15.05 -52.99
N GLN A 178 -2.45 15.64 -53.86
CA GLN A 178 -2.01 16.50 -54.97
C GLN A 178 -1.66 17.93 -54.52
N LEU A 179 -1.98 18.30 -53.28
CA LEU A 179 -1.78 19.64 -52.76
C LEU A 179 -0.37 19.78 -52.17
N LYS A 180 0.23 20.94 -52.37
CA LYS A 180 1.47 21.31 -51.68
C LYS A 180 1.14 21.95 -50.33
N ASP A 181 2.05 21.87 -49.37
CA ASP A 181 1.90 22.48 -48.04
C ASP A 181 1.39 23.95 -48.09
N PRO A 182 1.90 24.84 -48.97
CA PRO A 182 1.39 26.22 -49.04
C PRO A 182 -0.10 26.33 -49.42
N GLN A 183 -0.62 25.40 -50.23
CA GLN A 183 -2.04 25.38 -50.61
C GLN A 183 -2.92 24.91 -49.45
N ILE A 184 -2.43 23.92 -48.69
CA ILE A 184 -3.10 23.44 -47.47
C ILE A 184 -3.13 24.56 -46.44
N ASP A 185 -2.00 25.23 -46.20
CA ASP A 185 -1.91 26.35 -45.27
C ASP A 185 -2.86 27.50 -45.65
N GLN A 186 -2.93 27.84 -46.95
CA GLN A 186 -3.87 28.84 -47.46
C GLN A 186 -5.32 28.42 -47.21
N PHE A 187 -5.66 27.15 -47.45
CA PHE A 187 -7.00 26.64 -47.17
C PHE A 187 -7.34 26.70 -45.68
N LEU A 188 -6.40 26.37 -44.79
CA LEU A 188 -6.58 26.51 -43.34
C LEU A 188 -6.77 27.96 -42.90
N VAL A 189 -6.10 28.92 -43.54
CA VAL A 189 -6.35 30.36 -43.33
C VAL A 189 -7.77 30.75 -43.75
N VAL A 190 -8.22 30.28 -44.92
CA VAL A 190 -9.59 30.53 -45.41
C VAL A 190 -10.62 29.92 -44.46
N ALA A 191 -10.43 28.68 -44.01
CA ALA A 191 -11.35 28.05 -43.06
C ALA A 191 -11.46 28.82 -41.73
N ARG A 192 -10.35 29.36 -41.21
CA ARG A 192 -10.36 30.24 -40.03
C ARG A 192 -11.08 31.56 -40.29
N ALA A 193 -10.92 32.15 -41.47
CA ALA A 193 -11.63 33.37 -41.85
C ALA A 193 -13.14 33.13 -41.94
N VAL A 194 -13.56 32.03 -42.58
CA VAL A 194 -14.95 31.59 -42.64
C VAL A 194 -15.52 31.37 -41.24
N GLY A 195 -14.79 30.68 -40.36
CA GLY A 195 -15.21 30.45 -38.97
C GLY A 195 -15.30 31.73 -38.14
N THR A 196 -14.47 32.73 -38.41
CA THR A 196 -14.54 34.06 -37.76
C THR A 196 -15.78 34.82 -38.24
N PHE A 197 -16.05 34.79 -39.55
CA PHE A 197 -17.22 35.42 -40.14
C PHE A 197 -18.53 34.74 -39.69
N ALA A 198 -18.56 33.41 -39.61
CA ALA A 198 -19.72 32.66 -39.11
C ALA A 198 -20.12 33.09 -37.69
N ARG A 199 -19.15 33.28 -36.79
CA ARG A 199 -19.39 33.77 -35.41
C ARG A 199 -19.90 35.20 -35.37
N ALA A 200 -19.52 36.04 -36.34
CA ALA A 200 -20.02 37.41 -36.43
C ALA A 200 -21.49 37.47 -36.89
N LEU A 201 -21.94 36.47 -37.65
CA LEU A 201 -23.34 36.33 -38.08
C LEU A 201 -24.22 35.61 -37.06
N ASP A 202 -23.61 34.89 -36.11
CA ASP A 202 -24.33 34.11 -35.11
C ASP A 202 -24.83 34.99 -33.95
N CYS A 203 -26.06 35.50 -34.08
CA CYS A 203 -26.72 36.29 -33.05
C CYS A 203 -27.23 35.45 -31.86
N SER A 204 -27.09 34.12 -31.87
CA SER A 204 -27.59 33.25 -30.79
C SER A 204 -26.82 33.44 -29.48
N SER A 205 -25.57 33.92 -29.53
CA SER A 205 -24.73 34.23 -28.37
C SER A 205 -24.88 35.70 -27.90
N SER A 206 -26.12 36.19 -27.78
CA SER A 206 -26.47 37.59 -27.47
C SER A 206 -26.01 38.12 -26.09
N ILE A 207 -25.21 37.40 -25.31
CA ILE A 207 -24.80 37.84 -23.95
C ILE A 207 -23.42 38.50 -23.92
N ARG A 208 -22.55 38.26 -24.92
CA ARG A 208 -21.36 39.09 -25.19
C ARG A 208 -21.04 38.96 -26.66
N GLN A 209 -21.12 40.02 -27.46
CA GLN A 209 -20.46 40.00 -28.76
C GLN A 209 -18.95 39.79 -28.50
N PRO A 210 -18.37 38.65 -28.92
CA PRO A 210 -16.94 38.46 -28.72
C PRO A 210 -16.20 39.52 -29.54
N SER A 211 -15.18 40.13 -28.94
CA SER A 211 -14.33 41.05 -29.68
C SER A 211 -13.73 40.33 -30.90
N LEU A 212 -13.41 41.07 -31.96
CA LEU A 212 -12.85 40.51 -33.19
C LEU A 212 -11.68 39.54 -32.92
N HIS A 213 -10.79 39.90 -32.01
CA HIS A 213 -9.64 39.07 -31.64
C HIS A 213 -10.06 37.78 -30.92
N MET A 214 -11.12 37.79 -30.09
CA MET A 214 -11.64 36.60 -29.42
C MET A 214 -12.31 35.65 -30.42
N SER A 215 -13.09 36.18 -31.36
CA SER A 215 -13.71 35.39 -32.43
C SER A 215 -12.68 34.75 -33.36
N ALA A 216 -11.62 35.50 -33.71
CA ALA A 216 -10.52 34.99 -34.52
C ALA A 216 -9.72 33.90 -33.78
N ALA A 217 -9.49 34.07 -32.48
CA ALA A 217 -8.84 33.06 -31.65
C ALA A 217 -9.70 31.79 -31.52
N ALA A 218 -11.03 31.93 -31.34
CA ALA A 218 -11.96 30.81 -31.29
C ALA A 218 -12.01 30.04 -32.61
N ALA A 219 -12.09 30.74 -33.75
CA ALA A 219 -12.02 30.13 -35.07
C ALA A 219 -10.65 29.51 -35.40
N SER A 220 -9.59 29.88 -34.68
CA SER A 220 -8.24 29.32 -34.85
C SER A 220 -7.99 28.08 -33.99
N ARG A 221 -8.99 27.59 -33.24
CA ARG A 221 -8.88 26.37 -32.43
C ARG A 221 -8.84 25.12 -33.31
N ASP A 222 -8.26 24.05 -32.77
CA ASP A 222 -7.99 22.81 -33.50
C ASP A 222 -9.24 22.18 -34.12
N ILE A 223 -10.43 22.33 -33.51
CA ILE A 223 -11.66 21.78 -34.08
C ILE A 223 -11.97 22.33 -35.48
N THR A 224 -11.70 23.61 -35.72
CA THR A 224 -11.88 24.24 -37.04
C THR A 224 -10.82 23.75 -38.02
N LEU A 225 -9.58 23.56 -37.56
CA LEU A 225 -8.48 23.02 -38.38
C LEU A 225 -8.74 21.56 -38.77
N PHE A 226 -9.12 20.70 -37.82
CA PHE A 226 -9.49 19.32 -38.10
C PHE A 226 -10.67 19.23 -39.07
N HIS A 227 -11.70 20.05 -38.87
CA HIS A 227 -12.82 20.10 -39.79
C HIS A 227 -12.39 20.53 -41.21
N ALA A 228 -11.48 21.49 -41.33
CA ALA A 228 -10.93 21.90 -42.62
C ALA A 228 -10.15 20.77 -43.30
N MET A 229 -9.30 20.05 -42.56
CA MET A 229 -8.54 18.90 -43.09
C MET A 229 -9.46 17.76 -43.54
N ASP A 230 -10.49 17.44 -42.74
CA ASP A 230 -11.53 16.47 -43.10
C ASP A 230 -12.29 16.90 -44.36
N THR A 231 -12.54 18.20 -44.50
CA THR A 231 -13.25 18.77 -45.67
C THR A 231 -12.43 18.62 -46.94
N LEU A 232 -11.10 18.77 -46.87
CA LEU A 232 -10.20 18.49 -48.00
C LEU A 232 -10.25 17.01 -48.39
N GLN A 233 -10.08 16.09 -47.43
CA GLN A 233 -10.14 14.65 -47.69
C GLN A 233 -11.49 14.23 -48.31
N LYS A 234 -12.61 14.66 -47.72
CA LYS A 234 -13.97 14.32 -48.19
C LYS A 234 -14.25 14.84 -49.60
N ASN A 235 -13.61 15.94 -49.98
CA ASN A 235 -13.71 16.51 -51.33
C ASN A 235 -12.58 16.07 -52.26
N SER A 236 -11.88 14.97 -51.94
CA SER A 236 -10.80 14.41 -52.76
C SER A 236 -9.69 15.43 -53.09
N TYR A 237 -9.41 16.33 -52.16
CA TYR A 237 -8.40 17.39 -52.27
C TYR A 237 -8.68 18.45 -53.36
N ASP A 238 -9.91 18.54 -53.86
CA ASP A 238 -10.34 19.64 -54.72
C ASP A 238 -10.65 20.88 -53.87
N LEU A 239 -9.78 21.90 -53.97
CA LEU A 239 -9.91 23.15 -53.23
C LEU A 239 -11.22 23.89 -53.54
N ALA A 240 -11.67 23.91 -54.80
CA ALA A 240 -12.87 24.66 -55.18
C ALA A 240 -14.11 24.02 -54.53
N LYS A 241 -14.22 22.69 -54.63
CA LYS A 241 -15.31 21.93 -54.02
C LYS A 241 -15.28 21.97 -52.49
N ALA A 242 -14.08 21.93 -51.90
CA ALA A 242 -13.90 22.07 -50.46
C ALA A 242 -14.34 23.45 -49.96
N MET A 243 -14.03 24.54 -50.69
CA MET A 243 -14.50 25.89 -50.34
C MET A 243 -16.03 26.00 -50.40
N SER A 244 -16.68 25.42 -51.42
CA SER A 244 -18.16 25.40 -51.48
C SER A 244 -18.79 24.62 -50.32
N THR A 245 -18.06 23.66 -49.74
CA THR A 245 -18.51 22.93 -48.54
C THR A 245 -18.37 23.76 -47.26
N LEU A 246 -17.37 24.65 -47.18
CA LEU A 246 -17.20 25.57 -46.04
C LEU A 246 -18.23 26.70 -46.03
N VAL A 247 -18.76 27.08 -47.19
CA VAL A 247 -19.83 28.08 -47.33
C VAL A 247 -21.00 27.52 -48.17
N PRO A 248 -21.82 26.62 -47.60
CA PRO A 248 -23.05 26.18 -48.24
C PRO A 248 -24.04 27.33 -48.46
N GLN A 249 -25.08 27.09 -49.27
CA GLN A 249 -26.12 28.10 -49.57
C GLN A 249 -26.87 28.63 -48.33
N GLY A 250 -26.83 27.90 -47.20
CA GLY A 250 -27.42 28.30 -45.93
C GLY A 250 -26.53 29.18 -45.03
N GLY A 251 -25.32 29.52 -45.46
CA GLY A 251 -24.36 30.32 -44.68
C GLY A 251 -23.07 29.57 -44.33
N PRO A 252 -22.06 30.26 -43.78
CA PRO A 252 -20.76 29.68 -43.46
C PRO A 252 -20.85 28.64 -42.33
N VAL A 253 -20.02 27.59 -42.41
CA VAL A 253 -19.97 26.54 -41.38
C VAL A 253 -19.35 27.07 -40.08
N LEU A 254 -19.97 26.73 -38.94
CA LEU A 254 -19.51 27.09 -37.60
C LEU A 254 -19.13 25.84 -36.79
N CYS A 255 -17.85 25.69 -36.48
CA CYS A 255 -17.35 24.63 -35.60
C CYS A 255 -16.99 25.21 -34.24
N ARG A 256 -17.67 24.76 -33.17
CA ARG A 256 -17.38 25.11 -31.77
C ARG A 256 -17.03 23.84 -31.03
N ASP A 257 -15.99 23.90 -30.20
CA ASP A 257 -15.74 22.82 -29.25
C ASP A 257 -16.44 23.11 -27.92
N GLU A 258 -16.40 22.13 -27.01
CA GLU A 258 -17.07 22.23 -25.70
C GLU A 258 -16.65 23.49 -24.92
N MET A 259 -15.42 23.98 -25.08
CA MET A 259 -14.95 25.18 -24.37
C MET A 259 -15.72 26.43 -24.80
N GLU A 260 -16.03 26.54 -26.09
CA GLU A 260 -16.77 27.67 -26.65
C GLU A 260 -18.29 27.46 -26.60
N GLU A 261 -18.75 26.22 -26.73
CA GLU A 261 -20.18 25.89 -26.80
C GLU A 261 -20.90 26.05 -25.46
N TRP A 262 -20.18 25.89 -24.34
CA TRP A 262 -20.78 26.00 -23.02
C TRP A 262 -21.17 27.44 -22.67
N SER A 263 -22.35 27.56 -22.04
CA SER A 263 -22.81 28.84 -21.52
C SER A 263 -22.00 29.28 -20.30
N ALA A 264 -22.03 30.59 -20.00
CA ALA A 264 -21.34 31.13 -18.83
C ALA A 264 -21.83 30.51 -17.50
N SER A 265 -23.13 30.19 -17.40
CA SER A 265 -23.70 29.52 -16.23
C SER A 265 -23.23 28.07 -16.10
N GLU A 266 -23.14 27.32 -17.20
CA GLU A 266 -22.60 25.96 -17.18
C GLU A 266 -21.12 25.92 -16.78
N ALA A 267 -20.32 26.88 -17.28
CA ALA A 267 -18.93 27.02 -16.89
C ALA A 267 -18.79 27.34 -15.39
N MET A 268 -19.66 28.20 -14.83
CA MET A 268 -19.69 28.49 -13.40
C MET A 268 -20.08 27.26 -12.55
N LEU A 269 -21.13 26.54 -12.95
CA LEU A 269 -21.55 25.30 -12.29
C LEU A 269 -20.41 24.26 -12.29
N PHE A 270 -19.66 24.17 -13.39
CA PHE A 270 -18.49 23.29 -13.46
C PHE A 270 -17.39 23.67 -12.50
N GLU A 271 -17.05 24.96 -12.40
CA GLU A 271 -16.04 25.44 -11.45
C GLU A 271 -16.43 25.13 -10.00
N GLU A 272 -17.70 25.37 -9.63
CA GLU A 272 -18.22 25.05 -8.29
C GLU A 272 -18.18 23.54 -8.01
N ALA A 273 -18.61 22.73 -8.98
CA ALA A 273 -18.60 21.27 -8.86
C ALA A 273 -17.17 20.72 -8.73
N LEU A 274 -16.21 21.27 -9.48
CA LEU A 274 -14.80 20.87 -9.44
C LEU A 274 -14.15 21.23 -8.10
N GLU A 275 -14.54 22.36 -7.49
CA GLU A 275 -14.08 22.73 -6.15
C GLU A 275 -14.67 21.81 -5.06
N LYS A 276 -15.93 21.40 -5.22
CA LYS A 276 -16.63 20.53 -4.25
C LYS A 276 -16.23 19.06 -4.33
N TYR A 277 -16.19 18.49 -5.53
CA TYR A 277 -15.98 17.05 -5.77
C TYR A 277 -14.60 16.72 -6.33
N GLY A 278 -13.76 17.72 -6.62
CA GLY A 278 -12.45 17.50 -7.21
C GLY A 278 -12.57 17.05 -8.66
N LYS A 279 -11.97 15.90 -9.01
CA LYS A 279 -11.96 15.37 -10.38
C LYS A 279 -12.89 14.17 -10.57
N ASP A 280 -13.90 14.04 -9.72
CA ASP A 280 -14.92 13.02 -9.91
C ASP A 280 -15.98 13.53 -10.90
N PHE A 281 -15.72 13.29 -12.18
CA PHE A 281 -16.59 13.77 -13.26
C PHE A 281 -17.97 13.10 -13.27
N ASN A 282 -18.12 11.93 -12.63
CA ASN A 282 -19.43 11.29 -12.53
C ASN A 282 -20.34 12.08 -11.58
N ASP A 283 -19.82 12.45 -10.41
CA ASP A 283 -20.58 13.21 -9.40
C ASP A 283 -20.82 14.65 -9.87
N ILE A 284 -19.83 15.28 -10.51
CA ILE A 284 -19.99 16.60 -11.15
C ILE A 284 -21.13 16.56 -12.17
N ARG A 285 -21.18 15.54 -13.02
CA ARG A 285 -22.25 15.40 -14.02
C ARG A 285 -23.59 15.12 -13.36
N GLN A 286 -23.68 14.23 -12.38
CA GLN A 286 -24.97 13.87 -11.77
C GLN A 286 -25.60 15.05 -11.02
N ASP A 287 -24.82 15.80 -10.24
CA ASP A 287 -25.35 16.81 -9.33
C ASP A 287 -25.43 18.21 -9.94
N PHE A 288 -24.48 18.58 -10.80
CA PHE A 288 -24.36 19.95 -11.33
C PHE A 288 -24.72 20.08 -12.81
N LEU A 289 -24.42 19.06 -13.63
CA LEU A 289 -24.59 19.12 -15.08
C LEU A 289 -25.26 17.85 -15.65
N PRO A 290 -26.47 17.46 -15.20
CA PRO A 290 -27.10 16.19 -15.56
C PRO A 290 -27.47 16.09 -17.05
N TRP A 291 -27.64 17.23 -17.72
CA TRP A 291 -27.94 17.30 -19.15
C TRP A 291 -26.70 17.19 -20.05
N LYS A 292 -25.48 17.27 -19.49
CA LYS A 292 -24.23 17.06 -20.25
C LYS A 292 -23.82 15.59 -20.22
N SER A 293 -23.15 15.16 -21.28
CA SER A 293 -22.54 13.83 -21.33
C SER A 293 -21.25 13.79 -20.50
N LEU A 294 -20.85 12.61 -20.02
CA LEU A 294 -19.57 12.49 -19.31
C LEU A 294 -18.38 12.84 -20.21
N ALA A 295 -18.45 12.46 -21.49
CA ALA A 295 -17.40 12.74 -22.46
C ALA A 295 -17.22 14.25 -22.67
N SER A 296 -18.32 15.00 -22.82
CA SER A 296 -18.27 16.46 -23.00
C SER A 296 -17.74 17.18 -21.76
N VAL A 297 -18.12 16.75 -20.55
CA VAL A 297 -17.57 17.29 -19.29
C VAL A 297 -16.06 17.08 -19.21
N VAL A 298 -15.57 15.89 -19.59
CA VAL A 298 -14.14 15.58 -19.59
C VAL A 298 -13.39 16.38 -20.66
N GLN A 299 -13.96 16.53 -21.86
CA GLN A 299 -13.38 17.35 -22.92
C GLN A 299 -13.30 18.82 -22.50
N PHE A 300 -14.39 19.37 -21.93
CA PHE A 300 -14.41 20.71 -21.37
C PHE A 300 -13.33 20.90 -20.30
N TYR A 301 -13.18 19.95 -19.36
CA TYR A 301 -12.16 20.02 -18.31
C TYR A 301 -10.74 20.22 -18.86
N TYR A 302 -10.34 19.45 -19.88
CA TYR A 302 -9.00 19.55 -20.43
C TYR A 302 -8.76 20.87 -21.18
N MET A 303 -9.77 21.39 -21.86
CA MET A 303 -9.70 22.70 -22.51
C MET A 303 -9.72 23.85 -21.48
N TRP A 304 -10.57 23.76 -20.46
CA TRP A 304 -10.66 24.75 -19.38
C TRP A 304 -9.34 24.87 -18.60
N LYS A 305 -8.58 23.77 -18.45
CA LYS A 305 -7.25 23.78 -17.82
C LYS A 305 -6.19 24.63 -18.53
N THR A 306 -6.40 25.03 -19.77
CA THR A 306 -5.46 25.92 -20.47
C THR A 306 -5.88 27.39 -20.35
N THR A 307 -7.02 27.68 -19.71
CA THR A 307 -7.47 29.06 -19.50
C THR A 307 -6.53 29.79 -18.55
N ASP A 308 -6.36 31.09 -18.79
CA ASP A 308 -5.56 31.96 -17.91
C ASP A 308 -6.07 31.94 -16.47
N ARG A 309 -7.40 31.92 -16.30
CA ARG A 309 -8.07 31.81 -14.99
C ARG A 309 -7.59 30.60 -14.20
N TYR A 310 -7.59 29.41 -14.81
CA TYR A 310 -7.11 28.19 -14.17
C TYR A 310 -5.60 28.25 -13.88
N ILE A 311 -4.80 28.70 -14.86
CA ILE A 311 -3.34 28.76 -14.71
C ILE A 311 -2.96 29.70 -13.56
N GLN A 312 -3.62 30.86 -13.45
CA GLN A 312 -3.43 31.79 -12.33
C GLN A 312 -3.84 31.16 -11.00
N GLN A 313 -5.00 30.52 -10.92
CA GLN A 313 -5.45 29.83 -9.70
C GLN A 313 -4.44 28.75 -9.26
N LYS A 314 -3.89 27.98 -10.20
CA LYS A 314 -2.87 26.96 -9.93
C LYS A 314 -1.54 27.57 -9.46
N ARG A 315 -1.10 28.69 -10.06
CA ARG A 315 0.10 29.42 -9.62
C ARG A 315 -0.04 29.95 -8.20
N LEU A 316 -1.21 30.49 -7.85
CA LEU A 316 -1.51 30.94 -6.49
C LEU A 316 -1.47 29.79 -5.48
N LYS A 317 -2.11 28.65 -5.79
CA LYS A 317 -2.06 27.44 -4.94
C LYS A 317 -0.64 26.88 -4.79
N ALA A 318 0.19 26.95 -5.84
CA ALA A 318 1.58 26.52 -5.77
C ALA A 318 2.43 27.46 -4.89
N ALA A 319 2.23 28.77 -5.00
CA ALA A 319 2.89 29.76 -4.14
C ALA A 319 2.51 29.57 -2.67
N GLU A 320 1.25 29.24 -2.39
CA GLU A 320 0.79 28.88 -1.04
C GLU A 320 1.42 27.57 -0.53
N ALA A 321 1.60 26.57 -1.40
CA ALA A 321 2.32 25.35 -1.01
C ALA A 321 3.81 25.60 -0.77
N ASP A 322 4.42 26.51 -1.52
CA ASP A 322 5.83 26.91 -1.34
C ASP A 322 6.06 27.74 -0.08
N SER A 323 5.02 28.41 0.44
CA SER A 323 5.07 29.11 1.73
C SER A 323 4.97 28.17 2.94
N LYS A 324 4.67 26.88 2.73
CA LYS A 324 4.72 25.86 3.79
C LYS A 324 6.15 25.67 4.33
N LEU A 325 6.26 25.29 5.61
CA LEU A 325 7.54 25.13 6.30
C LEU A 325 8.44 24.08 5.63
N LYS A 326 9.54 24.53 5.02
CA LYS A 326 10.60 23.66 4.47
C LYS A 326 11.75 23.41 5.46
N GLN A 327 11.97 24.35 6.39
CA GLN A 327 13.04 24.28 7.39
C GLN A 327 12.51 24.66 8.77
N VAL A 328 12.88 23.86 9.77
CA VAL A 328 12.55 24.07 11.18
C VAL A 328 13.82 23.83 11.98
N TYR A 329 14.17 24.80 12.84
CA TYR A 329 15.24 24.62 13.82
C TYR A 329 14.66 23.99 15.09
N ILE A 330 15.25 22.88 15.52
CA ILE A 330 14.85 22.17 16.74
C ILE A 330 15.98 22.37 17.74
N PRO A 331 15.76 23.14 18.82
CA PRO A 331 16.79 23.36 19.83
C PRO A 331 17.31 22.05 20.45
N THR A 332 18.59 22.04 20.81
CA THR A 332 19.22 20.90 21.48
C THR A 332 18.50 20.58 22.79
N TYR A 333 18.10 19.33 22.97
CA TYR A 333 17.39 18.88 24.17
C TYR A 333 18.38 18.75 25.34
N THR A 334 18.36 19.71 26.27
CA THR A 334 19.30 19.82 27.39
C THR A 334 18.77 19.27 28.72
N LYS A 335 17.60 18.62 28.74
CA LYS A 335 17.07 18.04 29.99
C LYS A 335 17.90 16.80 30.40
N PRO A 336 18.25 16.65 31.69
CA PRO A 336 19.03 15.51 32.18
C PRO A 336 18.29 14.20 31.90
N ASN A 337 19.00 13.21 31.36
CA ASN A 337 18.42 11.91 31.06
C ASN A 337 18.12 11.18 32.37
N PRO A 338 16.86 10.79 32.66
CA PRO A 338 16.51 10.11 33.91
C PRO A 338 17.23 8.78 34.11
N ASN A 339 17.78 8.18 33.05
CA ASN A 339 18.54 6.94 33.11
C ASN A 339 20.04 7.16 33.37
N GLN A 340 20.53 8.40 33.47
CA GLN A 340 21.94 8.71 33.73
C GLN A 340 22.28 8.48 35.21
N ILE A 341 23.36 7.74 35.47
CA ILE A 341 23.86 7.46 36.82
C ILE A 341 25.07 8.38 37.10
N MET A 342 25.03 9.14 38.20
CA MET A 342 26.17 9.97 38.64
C MET A 342 27.31 9.08 39.20
N SER A 343 28.55 9.43 38.86
CA SER A 343 29.75 8.59 39.06
C SER A 343 30.22 8.41 40.52
N VAL A 344 29.46 8.85 41.52
CA VAL A 344 29.97 8.98 42.91
C VAL A 344 30.04 7.64 43.67
N TYR A 345 29.45 6.55 43.16
CA TYR A 345 29.44 5.26 43.89
C TYR A 345 29.57 4.04 42.97
N LEU A 346 30.78 3.69 42.51
CA LEU A 346 31.09 2.29 42.15
C LEU A 346 32.54 1.93 42.42
N ARG A 347 32.77 1.23 43.54
CA ARG A 347 33.77 0.17 43.59
C ARG A 347 33.08 -1.12 43.15
N THR A 348 33.65 -1.76 42.12
CA THR A 348 33.47 -3.17 41.71
C THR A 348 32.03 -3.67 41.53
N GLN A 349 31.57 -3.77 40.27
CA GLN A 349 30.74 -4.89 39.79
C GLN A 349 30.57 -4.88 38.25
N THR A 350 30.39 -6.09 37.70
CA THR A 350 30.59 -6.54 36.31
C THR A 350 29.74 -5.85 35.25
N ALA A 351 30.39 -5.34 34.20
CA ALA A 351 29.77 -4.86 32.96
C ALA A 351 29.47 -6.02 32.02
N LEU A 352 28.21 -6.15 31.56
CA LEU A 352 27.73 -7.29 30.76
C LEU A 352 28.06 -7.22 29.26
N SER A 353 29.01 -6.40 28.82
CA SER A 353 29.35 -6.42 27.38
C SER A 353 30.75 -5.98 26.95
N HIS A 354 31.57 -5.28 27.75
CA HIS A 354 32.96 -4.93 27.38
C HIS A 354 33.88 -4.93 28.63
N PRO A 355 35.15 -5.37 28.55
CA PRO A 355 36.13 -5.25 29.65
C PRO A 355 36.68 -3.83 29.86
N ALA A 356 36.11 -2.80 29.23
CA ALA A 356 36.59 -1.43 29.37
C ALA A 356 36.05 -0.79 30.65
N ALA A 357 36.86 -0.81 31.69
CA ALA A 357 36.60 -0.25 33.02
C ALA A 357 36.48 1.30 33.05
N GLN A 358 36.46 1.99 31.90
CA GLN A 358 36.41 3.44 31.83
C GLN A 358 35.33 3.87 30.82
N SER A 359 34.17 4.27 31.33
CA SER A 359 33.17 5.03 30.59
C SER A 359 32.94 6.35 31.30
N PRO A 360 32.87 7.49 30.58
CA PRO A 360 32.62 8.79 31.20
C PRO A 360 31.24 8.86 31.86
N GLN A 361 30.31 8.00 31.43
CA GLN A 361 28.93 8.03 31.91
C GLN A 361 28.28 6.65 31.78
N TRP A 362 27.51 6.29 32.81
CA TRP A 362 26.77 5.03 32.86
C TRP A 362 25.26 5.30 32.82
N TYR A 363 24.53 4.41 32.15
CA TYR A 363 23.08 4.48 32.04
C TYR A 363 22.44 3.21 32.58
N ALA A 364 21.36 3.39 33.36
CA ALA A 364 20.51 2.29 33.79
C ALA A 364 19.76 1.70 32.58
N TRP A 365 19.78 0.37 32.47
CA TRP A 365 19.16 -0.38 31.40
C TRP A 365 18.52 -1.64 31.99
N GLY A 366 17.41 -2.11 31.46
CA GLY A 366 16.71 -3.25 32.08
C GLY A 366 15.78 -2.84 33.24
N PRO A 367 14.86 -3.74 33.63
CA PRO A 367 13.96 -3.45 34.73
C PRO A 367 14.73 -3.27 36.05
N PRO A 368 14.18 -2.52 37.03
CA PRO A 368 14.92 -2.09 38.22
C PRO A 368 15.54 -3.24 39.03
N ASN A 369 14.92 -4.43 38.95
CA ASN A 369 15.35 -5.64 39.63
C ASN A 369 16.61 -6.30 39.03
N MET A 370 16.97 -6.00 37.78
CA MET A 370 18.13 -6.60 37.12
C MET A 370 19.39 -5.73 37.16
N GLN A 371 19.25 -4.44 37.53
CA GLN A 371 20.36 -3.48 37.66
C GLN A 371 21.36 -3.47 36.49
N CYS A 372 20.91 -3.76 35.26
CA CYS A 372 21.82 -3.76 34.12
C CYS A 372 22.27 -2.32 33.81
N ARG A 373 23.53 -2.16 33.41
CA ARG A 373 24.12 -0.85 33.09
C ARG A 373 24.79 -0.89 31.75
N LEU A 374 24.62 0.17 30.97
CA LEU A 374 25.29 0.37 29.70
C LEU A 374 26.27 1.54 29.82
N CYS A 375 27.44 1.39 29.21
CA CYS A 375 28.35 2.51 28.99
C CYS A 375 27.75 3.48 27.96
N ALA A 376 28.31 4.70 27.87
CA ALA A 376 27.77 5.74 26.98
C ALA A 376 27.66 5.31 25.51
N SER A 377 28.66 4.63 24.96
CA SER A 377 28.65 4.16 23.56
C SER A 377 27.60 3.07 23.32
N CYS A 378 27.46 2.11 24.24
CA CYS A 378 26.41 1.08 24.16
C CYS A 378 25.01 1.65 24.33
N TRP A 379 24.85 2.67 25.19
CA TRP A 379 23.57 3.37 25.37
C TRP A 379 23.14 4.08 24.09
N ILE A 380 24.04 4.86 23.48
CA ILE A 380 23.76 5.57 22.22
C ILE A 380 23.42 4.58 21.10
N TYR A 381 24.21 3.50 20.98
CA TYR A 381 23.95 2.46 19.99
C TYR A 381 22.57 1.81 20.22
N TRP A 382 22.25 1.43 21.46
CA TRP A 382 20.95 0.87 21.79
C TRP A 382 19.80 1.86 21.54
N LYS A 383 19.97 3.16 21.80
CA LYS A 383 18.97 4.17 21.47
C LYS A 383 18.73 4.27 19.96
N LYS A 384 19.77 4.25 19.13
CA LYS A 384 19.66 4.39 17.67
C LYS A 384 19.18 3.11 16.96
N TYR A 385 19.67 1.95 17.36
CA TYR A 385 19.46 0.68 16.65
C TYR A 385 18.55 -0.30 17.40
N GLY A 386 18.24 -0.03 18.67
CA GLY A 386 17.41 -0.88 19.52
C GLY A 386 18.11 -2.12 20.09
N GLY A 387 19.21 -2.57 19.49
CA GLY A 387 20.00 -3.74 19.92
C GLY A 387 21.36 -3.37 20.50
N LEU A 388 22.14 -4.38 20.92
CA LEU A 388 23.56 -4.26 21.28
C LEU A 388 24.43 -4.87 20.17
N LYS A 389 25.63 -4.32 19.96
CA LYS A 389 26.57 -4.70 18.88
C LYS A 389 27.01 -6.17 18.96
N THR A 390 27.17 -6.70 20.16
CA THR A 390 27.55 -8.09 20.41
C THR A 390 26.35 -8.88 20.93
N PRO A 391 26.14 -10.12 20.45
CA PRO A 391 25.20 -11.04 21.07
C PRO A 391 25.65 -11.33 22.51
N THR A 392 24.73 -11.38 23.47
CA THR A 392 25.05 -11.76 24.85
C THR A 392 25.49 -13.23 24.89
N GLN A 393 26.80 -13.47 24.81
CA GLN A 393 27.41 -14.77 25.06
C GLN A 393 27.43 -15.03 26.58
N ASN A 394 26.32 -15.50 27.11
CA ASN A 394 26.27 -16.32 28.32
C ASN A 394 24.93 -17.08 28.31
N LYS A 395 24.93 -18.26 27.68
CA LYS A 395 23.81 -19.22 27.72
C LYS A 395 23.86 -19.96 29.06
N PRO A 396 22.69 -20.17 29.68
CA PRO A 396 22.11 -21.50 29.65
C PRO A 396 20.91 -21.55 28.69
N ARG A 397 20.73 -22.69 28.00
CA ARG A 397 19.70 -22.93 26.97
C ARG A 397 18.28 -22.94 27.58
N PRO A 398 17.22 -23.03 26.76
CA PRO A 398 16.68 -22.05 25.84
C PRO A 398 15.36 -21.46 26.40
N PHE A 399 15.30 -20.15 26.60
CA PHE A 399 14.03 -19.41 26.49
C PHE A 399 14.17 -18.49 25.28
N SER A 400 13.67 -18.96 24.16
CA SER A 400 13.41 -18.11 22.99
C SER A 400 12.43 -17.01 23.41
N GLY A 401 12.91 -15.77 23.39
CA GLY A 401 12.08 -14.58 23.27
C GLY A 401 11.30 -14.16 24.51
N MET A 402 11.98 -13.76 25.59
CA MET A 402 11.43 -12.74 26.49
C MET A 402 12.56 -11.82 26.98
N SER A 403 12.53 -10.57 26.50
CA SER A 403 13.15 -9.45 27.20
C SER A 403 12.32 -9.17 28.46
N PRO A 404 12.91 -8.92 29.63
CA PRO A 404 12.18 -8.76 30.90
C PRO A 404 11.42 -7.43 31.02
N PHE A 405 11.26 -6.67 29.93
CA PHE A 405 10.35 -5.53 29.84
C PHE A 405 9.08 -5.88 29.08
N THR A 406 8.18 -6.64 29.71
CA THR A 406 6.76 -6.56 29.38
C THR A 406 5.93 -6.52 30.65
N ARG A 407 5.69 -5.29 31.13
CA ARG A 407 4.38 -4.84 31.60
C ARG A 407 4.48 -3.38 32.02
N ASN A 408 4.09 -2.49 31.12
CA ASN A 408 3.30 -1.35 31.56
C ASN A 408 2.24 -1.07 30.49
N GLU A 409 0.99 -1.27 30.88
CA GLU A 409 -0.19 -1.03 30.07
C GLU A 409 -0.39 0.48 29.89
N GLY A 410 0.16 1.03 28.81
CA GLY A 410 -0.19 2.35 28.29
C GLY A 410 -1.30 2.21 27.26
N ARG A 411 -2.54 2.14 27.74
CA ARG A 411 -3.77 1.92 26.95
C ARG A 411 -4.04 3.09 26.00
N ALA A 412 -3.70 2.96 24.72
CA ALA A 412 -4.41 3.65 23.66
C ALA A 412 -5.82 3.02 23.56
N LYS A 413 -6.85 3.83 23.83
CA LYS A 413 -8.26 3.40 23.79
C LYS A 413 -8.65 3.02 22.36
N LEU A 414 -8.82 1.72 22.09
CA LEU A 414 -9.70 1.21 21.04
C LEU A 414 -10.58 0.10 21.64
N LEU A 415 -11.89 0.33 21.59
CA LEU A 415 -12.94 -0.56 22.06
C LEU A 415 -13.01 -1.80 21.17
N ALA A 416 -12.35 -2.88 21.58
CA ALA A 416 -12.63 -4.22 21.10
C ALA A 416 -12.54 -5.18 22.30
N LYS A 417 -13.61 -5.96 22.55
CA LYS A 417 -13.66 -6.97 23.63
C LYS A 417 -12.54 -8.00 23.38
N ASN A 418 -11.43 -7.86 24.12
CA ASN A 418 -10.27 -8.74 24.01
C ASN A 418 -10.62 -10.16 24.47
N ARG A 419 -10.37 -11.15 23.61
CA ARG A 419 -10.28 -12.56 24.03
C ARG A 419 -9.03 -12.70 24.90
N GLN A 420 -9.21 -13.06 26.16
CA GLN A 420 -8.11 -13.24 27.11
C GLN A 420 -7.37 -14.56 26.80
N THR A 421 -6.07 -14.47 26.53
CA THR A 421 -5.23 -15.66 26.32
C THR A 421 -4.87 -16.29 27.67
N PHE A 422 -5.13 -17.60 27.84
CA PHE A 422 -4.76 -18.34 29.04
C PHE A 422 -4.16 -19.71 28.70
N ILE A 423 -3.28 -20.21 29.57
CA ILE A 423 -2.80 -21.59 29.58
C ILE A 423 -3.54 -22.36 30.67
N LEU A 424 -4.06 -23.54 30.34
CA LEU A 424 -4.73 -24.43 31.29
C LEU A 424 -4.01 -25.77 31.39
N GLN A 425 -3.36 -26.02 32.52
CA GLN A 425 -2.80 -27.32 32.87
C GLN A 425 -3.63 -27.95 33.98
N THR A 426 -4.38 -29.02 33.67
CA THR A 426 -5.26 -29.66 34.66
C THR A 426 -4.48 -30.52 35.65
N THR A 427 -4.74 -30.32 36.95
CA THR A 427 -4.14 -31.12 38.03
C THR A 427 -4.62 -32.57 37.99
N LYS A 428 -3.85 -33.49 38.58
CA LYS A 428 -4.22 -34.92 38.68
C LYS A 428 -5.55 -35.10 39.43
N LEU A 429 -5.77 -34.34 40.50
CA LEU A 429 -7.03 -34.35 41.26
C LEU A 429 -8.23 -33.94 40.38
N THR A 430 -8.10 -32.88 39.58
CA THR A 430 -9.16 -32.46 38.64
C THR A 430 -9.42 -33.52 37.56
N ARG A 431 -8.44 -34.34 37.18
CA ARG A 431 -8.67 -35.47 36.26
C ARG A 431 -9.45 -36.61 36.93
N ILE A 432 -9.15 -36.92 38.19
CA ILE A 432 -9.82 -37.95 38.97
C ILE A 432 -11.26 -37.52 39.31
N ALA A 433 -11.47 -36.26 39.71
CA ALA A 433 -12.79 -35.71 40.03
C ALA A 433 -13.80 -35.89 38.88
N ARG A 434 -13.35 -35.74 37.63
CA ARG A 434 -14.20 -35.94 36.44
C ARG A 434 -14.64 -37.39 36.23
N ARG A 435 -13.93 -38.36 36.81
CA ARG A 435 -14.28 -39.79 36.76
C ARG A 435 -15.12 -40.22 37.97
N VAL A 436 -14.81 -39.70 39.15
CA VAL A 436 -15.53 -40.03 40.40
C VAL A 436 -16.93 -39.41 40.44
N CYS A 437 -17.10 -38.22 39.86
CA CYS A 437 -18.37 -37.50 39.78
C CYS A 437 -18.95 -37.53 38.35
N GLU A 438 -18.89 -38.69 37.67
CA GLU A 438 -19.38 -38.83 36.29
C GLU A 438 -20.89 -38.58 36.15
N ASP A 439 -21.67 -38.97 37.16
CA ASP A 439 -23.11 -38.76 37.31
C ASP A 439 -23.49 -37.27 37.39
N ILE A 440 -22.68 -36.47 38.08
CA ILE A 440 -22.91 -35.03 38.28
C ILE A 440 -22.34 -34.22 37.11
N LEU A 441 -21.13 -34.53 36.66
CA LEU A 441 -20.46 -33.80 35.58
C LEU A 441 -21.06 -34.12 34.20
N GLN A 442 -21.55 -35.35 34.02
CA GLN A 442 -22.11 -35.86 32.77
C GLN A 442 -21.21 -35.52 31.55
N PRO A 443 -19.96 -36.07 31.49
CA PRO A 443 -18.94 -35.62 30.53
C PRO A 443 -19.38 -35.72 29.06
N ARG A 444 -20.20 -36.72 28.70
CA ARG A 444 -20.79 -36.84 27.35
C ARG A 444 -21.77 -35.72 27.00
N ARG A 445 -22.48 -35.17 28.00
CA ARG A 445 -23.41 -34.04 27.82
C ARG A 445 -22.66 -32.71 27.81
N ALA A 446 -21.71 -32.54 28.74
CA ALA A 446 -20.87 -31.34 28.83
C ALA A 446 -19.99 -31.13 27.58
N ALA A 447 -19.44 -32.20 26.99
CA ALA A 447 -18.64 -32.11 25.76
C ALA A 447 -19.43 -31.57 24.55
N ARG A 448 -20.76 -31.74 24.54
CA ARG A 448 -21.65 -31.25 23.48
C ARG A 448 -22.25 -29.86 23.78
N ARG A 449 -21.93 -29.27 24.94
CA ARG A 449 -22.47 -27.98 25.41
C ARG A 449 -21.36 -27.08 26.00
N PRO A 450 -20.43 -26.57 25.18
CA PRO A 450 -19.24 -25.83 25.65
C PRO A 450 -19.57 -24.50 26.34
N TYR A 451 -20.76 -23.93 26.09
CA TYR A 451 -21.21 -22.67 26.68
C TYR A 451 -22.13 -22.85 27.91
N ALA A 452 -22.47 -24.09 28.27
CA ALA A 452 -23.25 -24.35 29.47
C ALA A 452 -22.33 -24.34 30.70
N SER A 453 -22.71 -23.59 31.73
CA SER A 453 -21.94 -23.54 32.97
C SER A 453 -21.99 -24.89 33.70
N ILE A 454 -20.83 -25.34 34.18
CA ILE A 454 -20.70 -26.53 35.01
C ILE A 454 -20.61 -26.05 36.46
N ASN A 455 -21.40 -26.64 37.35
CA ASN A 455 -21.32 -26.33 38.77
C ASN A 455 -20.05 -26.95 39.39
N ALA A 456 -18.93 -26.23 39.27
CA ALA A 456 -17.62 -26.68 39.74
C ALA A 456 -17.57 -26.90 41.26
N ASN A 457 -18.40 -26.19 42.03
CA ASN A 457 -18.44 -26.30 43.48
C ASN A 457 -19.12 -27.59 43.93
N ALA A 458 -20.23 -27.98 43.30
CA ALA A 458 -20.89 -29.27 43.55
C ALA A 458 -19.96 -30.45 43.23
N VAL A 459 -19.24 -30.39 42.10
CA VAL A 459 -18.27 -31.44 41.73
C VAL A 459 -17.11 -31.52 42.72
N LYS A 460 -16.61 -30.37 43.21
CA LYS A 460 -15.53 -30.36 44.23
C LYS A 460 -15.99 -30.93 45.57
N ALA A 461 -17.16 -30.51 46.06
CA ALA A 461 -17.71 -30.99 47.33
C ALA A 461 -17.96 -32.50 47.30
N GLU A 462 -18.59 -32.99 46.24
CA GLU A 462 -18.89 -34.42 46.12
C GLU A 462 -17.63 -35.27 45.89
N CYS A 463 -16.64 -34.75 45.15
CA CYS A 463 -15.37 -35.43 44.94
C CYS A 463 -14.63 -35.66 46.26
N ILE A 464 -14.64 -34.69 47.18
CA ILE A 464 -14.00 -34.80 48.50
C ILE A 464 -14.71 -35.89 49.35
N ILE A 465 -16.04 -36.00 49.27
CA ILE A 465 -16.82 -36.99 50.01
C ILE A 465 -16.63 -38.41 49.44
N ARG A 466 -16.53 -38.54 48.11
CA ARG A 466 -16.45 -39.83 47.41
C ARG A 466 -15.03 -40.39 47.28
N LEU A 467 -13.98 -39.54 47.28
CA LEU A 467 -12.58 -40.00 47.17
C LEU A 467 -12.17 -41.03 48.25
N PRO A 468 -12.48 -40.82 49.55
CA PRO A 468 -12.12 -41.77 50.61
C PRO A 468 -12.85 -43.12 50.49
N LYS A 469 -14.02 -43.14 49.83
CA LYS A 469 -14.82 -44.36 49.60
C LYS A 469 -14.38 -45.12 48.35
N ALA A 470 -13.71 -44.46 47.41
CA ALA A 470 -13.23 -45.04 46.15
C ALA A 470 -11.98 -45.93 46.31
N THR A 471 -11.27 -45.88 47.44
CA THR A 471 -10.05 -46.68 47.69
C THR A 471 -10.32 -48.17 47.91
N LYS A 472 -11.57 -48.57 48.17
CA LYS A 472 -11.94 -49.98 48.40
C LYS A 472 -12.33 -50.75 47.13
N THR A 473 -12.42 -50.09 45.97
CA THR A 473 -12.63 -50.78 44.68
C THR A 473 -11.71 -50.18 43.61
N PRO A 474 -10.85 -50.96 42.95
CA PRO A 474 -10.01 -50.43 41.88
C PRO A 474 -10.92 -49.97 40.74
N LEU A 475 -10.90 -48.66 40.44
CA LEU A 475 -11.49 -48.08 39.24
C LEU A 475 -10.79 -48.71 38.03
N LYS A 476 -11.33 -49.83 37.53
CA LYS A 476 -10.87 -50.48 36.30
C LYS A 476 -10.85 -49.43 35.22
N SER A 477 -9.66 -49.06 34.76
CA SER A 477 -9.46 -48.33 33.50
C SER A 477 -9.98 -49.24 32.40
N LYS A 478 -11.30 -49.19 32.12
CA LYS A 478 -11.85 -49.77 30.92
C LYS A 478 -11.25 -48.96 29.77
N LEU A 479 -10.16 -49.47 29.20
CA LEU A 479 -9.79 -49.14 27.82
C LEU A 479 -11.01 -49.52 27.00
N VAL A 480 -11.85 -48.54 26.67
CA VAL A 480 -12.95 -48.77 25.74
C VAL A 480 -12.27 -49.09 24.42
N PRO A 481 -12.35 -50.33 23.90
CA PRO A 481 -11.73 -50.66 22.64
C PRO A 481 -12.39 -49.78 21.58
N ARG A 482 -11.58 -48.96 20.89
CA ARG A 482 -12.11 -48.20 19.76
C ARG A 482 -12.33 -49.19 18.62
N PRO A 483 -13.56 -49.30 18.07
CA PRO A 483 -13.77 -50.16 16.91
C PRO A 483 -12.88 -49.68 15.76
N SER A 484 -12.37 -50.63 14.98
CA SER A 484 -11.56 -50.32 13.81
C SER A 484 -12.40 -49.54 12.77
N LEU A 485 -11.75 -48.72 11.96
CA LEU A 485 -12.42 -47.98 10.88
C LEU A 485 -13.22 -48.94 9.97
N ALA A 486 -12.67 -50.13 9.70
CA ALA A 486 -13.33 -51.16 8.90
C ALA A 486 -14.64 -51.67 9.54
N THR A 487 -14.67 -51.83 10.87
CA THR A 487 -15.87 -52.22 11.60
C THR A 487 -16.94 -51.12 11.54
N ILE A 488 -16.54 -49.85 11.70
CA ILE A 488 -17.44 -48.69 11.63
C ILE A 488 -18.06 -48.56 10.23
N VAL A 489 -17.24 -48.72 9.17
CA VAL A 489 -17.70 -48.67 7.78
C VAL A 489 -18.67 -49.82 7.48
N LYS A 490 -18.42 -51.02 8.01
CA LYS A 490 -19.31 -52.18 7.86
C LYS A 490 -20.66 -51.97 8.56
N ASP A 491 -20.67 -51.35 9.74
CA ASP A 491 -21.91 -51.06 10.47
C ASP A 491 -22.73 -49.93 9.82
N LEU A 492 -22.08 -48.89 9.28
CA LEU A 492 -22.72 -47.85 8.48
C LEU A 492 -23.30 -48.41 7.16
N GLY A 493 -22.58 -49.33 6.51
CA GLY A 493 -23.09 -50.04 5.33
C GLY A 493 -24.29 -50.96 5.66
N LYS A 494 -24.28 -51.62 6.83
CA LYS A 494 -25.39 -52.47 7.29
C LYS A 494 -26.62 -51.68 7.76
N SER A 495 -26.47 -50.48 8.31
CA SER A 495 -27.62 -49.61 8.62
C SER A 495 -28.26 -49.10 7.34
N TRP A 496 -27.44 -48.81 6.33
CA TRP A 496 -27.93 -48.39 5.01
C TRP A 496 -28.76 -49.48 4.30
N SER A 497 -28.38 -50.75 4.42
CA SER A 497 -29.18 -51.88 3.89
C SER A 497 -30.47 -52.19 4.67
N ARG A 498 -30.59 -51.78 5.94
CA ARG A 498 -31.80 -52.06 6.75
C ARG A 498 -32.93 -51.05 6.55
N ASP A 499 -32.62 -49.85 6.07
CA ASP A 499 -33.61 -48.78 5.86
C ASP A 499 -34.24 -48.75 4.45
N HIS A 500 -33.95 -49.75 3.60
CA HIS A 500 -34.48 -49.81 2.23
C HIS A 500 -35.89 -50.40 2.07
N HIS A 501 -36.59 -50.73 3.16
CA HIS A 501 -37.99 -51.17 3.09
C HIS A 501 -39.04 -50.20 3.65
N SER A 502 -38.68 -48.95 3.99
CA SER A 502 -39.70 -47.95 4.29
C SER A 502 -39.40 -46.58 3.68
N SER A 503 -40.03 -46.37 2.54
CA SER A 503 -40.67 -45.12 2.11
C SER A 503 -39.85 -43.82 2.11
N ARG A 504 -39.45 -43.43 0.88
CA ARG A 504 -39.62 -42.08 0.29
C ARG A 504 -39.75 -40.91 1.28
N HIS A 505 -38.67 -40.52 1.97
CA HIS A 505 -38.50 -39.14 2.45
C HIS A 505 -37.04 -38.72 2.74
N LEU A 506 -36.04 -39.55 2.40
CA LEU A 506 -34.64 -39.34 2.79
C LEU A 506 -33.70 -38.90 1.65
N SER A 507 -34.21 -38.37 0.53
CA SER A 507 -33.36 -37.70 -0.46
C SER A 507 -32.92 -36.29 -0.02
N SER A 508 -33.72 -35.63 0.84
CA SER A 508 -33.39 -34.29 1.36
C SER A 508 -32.40 -34.28 2.53
N CYS A 509 -32.26 -35.37 3.29
CA CYS A 509 -31.37 -35.39 4.47
C CYS A 509 -29.90 -35.67 4.15
N VAL A 510 -29.60 -36.43 3.08
CA VAL A 510 -28.22 -36.69 2.65
C VAL A 510 -27.59 -35.44 2.00
N ILE A 511 -28.40 -34.65 1.28
CA ILE A 511 -27.97 -33.34 0.77
C ILE A 511 -27.75 -32.36 1.93
N VAL A 512 -28.53 -32.41 3.02
CA VAL A 512 -28.33 -31.53 4.18
C VAL A 512 -27.13 -31.92 5.05
N LEU A 513 -26.74 -33.20 5.13
CA LEU A 513 -25.56 -33.64 5.90
C LEU A 513 -24.25 -33.46 5.13
N LEU A 514 -24.23 -33.70 3.82
CA LEU A 514 -23.07 -33.36 2.98
C LEU A 514 -22.94 -31.84 2.80
N ASN A 515 -24.05 -31.09 2.64
CA ASN A 515 -23.98 -29.63 2.67
C ASN A 515 -23.68 -29.07 4.06
N ARG A 516 -23.99 -29.72 5.19
CA ARG A 516 -23.53 -29.20 6.50
C ARG A 516 -22.04 -29.43 6.76
N ILE A 517 -21.44 -30.48 6.19
CA ILE A 517 -19.99 -30.70 6.28
C ILE A 517 -19.24 -29.78 5.31
N VAL A 518 -19.79 -29.51 4.12
CA VAL A 518 -19.20 -28.55 3.15
C VAL A 518 -19.46 -27.09 3.56
N VAL A 519 -20.64 -26.75 4.10
CA VAL A 519 -20.96 -25.39 4.58
C VAL A 519 -20.25 -25.04 5.89
N VAL A 520 -19.91 -26.00 6.78
CA VAL A 520 -19.09 -25.67 7.97
C VAL A 520 -17.62 -25.41 7.60
N VAL A 521 -17.12 -25.98 6.50
CA VAL A 521 -15.76 -25.72 6.00
C VAL A 521 -15.71 -24.47 5.10
N VAL A 522 -16.83 -24.07 4.47
CA VAL A 522 -16.89 -22.87 3.60
C VAL A 522 -17.48 -21.62 4.30
N SER A 523 -18.33 -21.75 5.33
CA SER A 523 -18.87 -20.60 6.09
C SER A 523 -17.98 -20.09 7.23
N ALA A 524 -16.82 -20.69 7.49
CA ALA A 524 -15.80 -20.07 8.35
C ALA A 524 -15.00 -18.96 7.61
N ALA A 525 -15.23 -18.78 6.30
CA ALA A 525 -14.56 -17.77 5.48
C ALA A 525 -15.45 -16.60 5.02
N ILE A 526 -16.77 -16.60 5.27
CA ILE A 526 -17.66 -15.53 4.79
C ILE A 526 -18.70 -15.17 5.86
N SER A 527 -18.31 -14.30 6.79
CA SER A 527 -19.23 -13.39 7.48
C SER A 527 -18.44 -12.26 8.15
N ALA A 528 -17.87 -11.40 7.33
CA ALA A 528 -17.66 -9.99 7.68
C ALA A 528 -18.79 -9.20 6.98
N PRO A 529 -19.39 -8.19 7.62
CA PRO A 529 -20.37 -7.34 6.95
C PRO A 529 -19.69 -6.65 5.75
N LEU A 530 -20.19 -6.94 4.55
CA LEU A 530 -19.87 -6.20 3.33
C LEU A 530 -20.38 -4.78 3.50
N LYS A 531 -19.50 -3.87 3.95
CA LYS A 531 -19.67 -2.44 3.71
C LYS A 531 -19.30 -2.22 2.24
N LEU A 532 -20.26 -1.76 1.44
CA LEU A 532 -20.07 -1.33 0.06
C LEU A 532 -18.81 -0.44 -0.01
N LYS A 533 -17.79 -0.94 -0.70
CA LYS A 533 -16.56 -0.22 -0.96
C LYS A 533 -16.82 0.64 -2.19
N ALA A 534 -16.68 1.95 -2.02
CA ALA A 534 -16.78 2.93 -3.10
C ALA A 534 -15.91 2.53 -4.31
N SER A 535 -16.37 2.92 -5.50
CA SER A 535 -15.68 2.73 -6.77
C SER A 535 -14.23 3.21 -6.66
N ARG A 536 -13.31 2.37 -7.15
CA ARG A 536 -11.92 2.80 -7.37
C ARG A 536 -11.96 3.82 -8.51
N GLY A 537 -11.54 5.05 -8.23
CA GLY A 537 -11.27 6.05 -9.26
C GLY A 537 -10.27 5.55 -10.31
N PRO A 538 -10.24 6.15 -11.51
CA PRO A 538 -9.40 5.68 -12.61
C PRO A 538 -7.91 5.78 -12.27
N PRO A 539 -7.06 4.94 -12.89
CA PRO A 539 -5.62 4.97 -12.68
C PRO A 539 -5.05 6.32 -13.09
N THR A 540 -4.12 6.82 -12.28
CA THR A 540 -3.38 8.05 -12.55
C THR A 540 -2.55 7.85 -13.83
N PRO A 541 -2.66 8.74 -14.84
CA PRO A 541 -1.82 8.64 -16.02
C PRO A 541 -0.36 8.94 -15.65
N ILE A 542 0.54 8.10 -16.17
CA ILE A 542 1.98 8.30 -16.17
C ILE A 542 2.27 9.68 -16.75
N ASN A 543 2.85 10.57 -15.96
CA ASN A 543 3.26 11.90 -16.39
C ASN A 543 4.52 11.78 -17.26
N ARG A 544 4.31 11.59 -18.56
CA ARG A 544 5.35 11.65 -19.60
C ARG A 544 5.50 13.12 -20.00
N ASN A 545 6.11 13.94 -19.14
CA ASN A 545 6.60 15.28 -19.47
C ASN A 545 7.67 15.72 -18.44
N GLN A 546 8.83 15.09 -18.53
CA GLN A 546 10.12 15.71 -18.17
C GLN A 546 10.96 15.80 -19.44
N ALA A 547 10.63 16.76 -20.30
CA ALA A 547 11.46 17.14 -21.44
C ALA A 547 11.32 18.65 -21.68
N SER A 548 11.85 19.46 -20.76
CA SER A 548 12.26 20.85 -21.04
C SER A 548 12.83 21.51 -19.77
N GLN A 549 14.12 21.31 -19.49
CA GLN A 549 14.94 22.32 -18.82
C GLN A 549 16.35 22.32 -19.44
N PRO A 550 16.97 23.49 -19.64
CA PRO A 550 18.16 23.68 -20.46
C PRO A 550 19.43 23.31 -19.67
N ARG A 551 20.34 22.55 -20.30
CA ARG A 551 21.71 22.41 -19.80
C ARG A 551 22.53 23.62 -20.25
N VAL A 552 22.77 24.55 -19.33
CA VAL A 552 23.99 25.38 -19.37
C VAL A 552 25.12 24.48 -18.87
N GLY A 553 26.10 24.26 -19.74
CA GLY A 553 27.27 23.45 -19.43
C GLY A 553 28.34 24.22 -18.66
N GLN A 554 29.21 23.48 -17.99
CA GLN A 554 30.65 23.65 -18.14
C GLN A 554 31.41 22.44 -17.57
N SER A 555 32.34 21.96 -18.40
CA SER A 555 33.64 21.38 -18.03
C SER A 555 33.65 20.09 -17.19
N LEU A 556 33.95 18.97 -17.84
CA LEU A 556 35.25 18.30 -17.68
C LEU A 556 35.48 17.33 -18.85
N LEU A 557 36.59 17.57 -19.55
CA LEU A 557 37.10 16.84 -20.70
C LEU A 557 37.54 15.41 -20.32
N GLY A 558 37.31 14.46 -21.23
CA GLY A 558 37.84 13.11 -21.17
C GLY A 558 37.41 12.26 -22.36
N LYS A 559 37.86 12.62 -23.56
CA LYS A 559 37.68 11.82 -24.78
C LYS A 559 38.37 10.45 -24.63
N ARG A 560 37.64 9.36 -24.85
CA ARG A 560 38.18 8.10 -25.40
C ARG A 560 37.20 7.62 -26.48
N GLY A 561 37.73 7.46 -27.70
CA GLY A 561 36.99 7.05 -28.89
C GLY A 561 36.70 5.54 -28.88
N PHE A 562 35.58 5.17 -29.48
CA PHE A 562 35.26 3.80 -29.84
C PHE A 562 35.31 3.68 -31.36
N ASP A 563 36.19 2.81 -31.83
CA ASP A 563 36.35 2.43 -33.23
C ASP A 563 35.12 1.68 -33.73
N SER A 564 34.69 2.07 -34.93
CA SER A 564 33.70 1.39 -35.75
C SER A 564 34.33 0.20 -36.46
N VAL A 565 33.93 -1.02 -36.09
CA VAL A 565 34.23 -2.22 -36.86
C VAL A 565 33.06 -2.51 -37.80
N SER A 566 33.31 -2.32 -39.09
CA SER A 566 32.48 -2.72 -40.21
C SER A 566 32.49 -4.24 -40.36
N ILE A 567 31.32 -4.88 -40.41
CA ILE A 567 31.17 -6.29 -40.77
C ILE A 567 30.82 -6.36 -42.25
N VAL A 568 31.72 -6.95 -43.03
CA VAL A 568 31.55 -7.29 -44.45
C VAL A 568 30.97 -8.70 -44.53
N PHE A 569 29.96 -8.87 -45.39
CA PHE A 569 29.38 -10.15 -45.78
C PHE A 569 30.38 -11.01 -46.58
N SER A 570 30.42 -12.29 -46.22
CA SER A 570 30.78 -13.40 -47.12
C SER A 570 29.90 -14.59 -46.77
#